data_AF-A0A6G1JLE2-F1
#
_entry.id   AF-A0A6G1JLE2-F1
#
_cell.length_a   1.000
_cell.length_b   1.000
_cell.length_c   1.000
_cell.angle_alpha   90.00
_cell.angle_beta   90.00
_cell.angle_gamma   90.00
#
_symmetry.space_group_name_H-M   'P 1'
#
loop_
_entity.id
_entity.type
_entity.pdbx_description
1 polymer ?
#
loop_
_entity_poly.entity_id
_entity_poly.type
_entity_poly.pdbx_seq_one_letter_code
_entity_poly.pdbx_strand_id
1 'polypeptide(L)'
;MEHFAPHPKSVFEGYCSKFDLPSGAHVALIICSVPSATSLPPHMVSFTYYPRNGFPIFQREHWGPSIERIETSPDHVFELHILGMGSMAVDTDSTTTYDLKCKEWSLEGMTASHTPWREGKNTPEGWLVGLPLPLHWHVHSLCSPAAFRLEIPSIKLPRTNSFPSSHIWIQAHNADTNSGICLAGDKIMGMHAFILGYRSPSLSIDLLPPFALSCLGISPFMSTDIDYGNRAVSITVNNFWDRIQFGLGSPFLEGHMRNFCTESFLAVVEVEAFERRLWSWKEVKRERFEGASLEFAGGYFPERVEKEDRASSSRIQRTARELNEENEKARKEGFASSSGSADRSDTVSLGVSKPRDPKTVSKDKNNRESAPVRAS
;
A
#
# COMPACT_ATOMS: atom_id res chain seq x y z
N MET A 1 -15.41 -19.35 4.67
CA MET A 1 -14.87 -18.19 5.41
C MET A 1 -14.23 -17.33 4.34
N GLU A 2 -14.87 -16.23 3.97
CA GLU A 2 -14.30 -15.32 2.98
C GLU A 2 -13.29 -14.41 3.67
N HIS A 3 -12.01 -14.66 3.40
CA HIS A 3 -10.89 -13.94 4.00
C HIS A 3 -10.68 -12.54 3.40
N PHE A 4 -11.45 -12.21 2.36
CA PHE A 4 -11.39 -10.88 1.75
C PHE A 4 -12.29 -9.85 2.43
N ALA A 5 -13.26 -10.29 3.22
CA ALA A 5 -14.15 -9.40 3.97
C ALA A 5 -13.36 -8.54 4.99
N PRO A 6 -13.89 -7.38 5.42
CA PRO A 6 -13.19 -6.52 6.37
C PRO A 6 -12.94 -7.17 7.72
N HIS A 7 -11.84 -6.76 8.35
CA HIS A 7 -11.41 -7.20 9.68
C HIS A 7 -11.39 -6.00 10.64
N PRO A 8 -12.52 -5.59 11.23
CA PRO A 8 -12.62 -4.38 12.07
C PRO A 8 -11.68 -4.35 13.29
N LYS A 9 -11.17 -5.52 13.71
CA LYS A 9 -10.26 -5.67 14.86
C LYS A 9 -8.79 -5.73 14.45
N SER A 10 -8.48 -5.66 13.16
CA SER A 10 -7.10 -5.66 12.68
C SER A 10 -6.38 -4.37 13.09
N VAL A 11 -5.09 -4.49 13.38
CA VAL A 11 -4.23 -3.33 13.69
C VAL A 11 -3.80 -2.58 12.43
N PHE A 12 -3.87 -3.27 11.29
CA PHE A 12 -3.64 -2.77 9.95
C PHE A 12 -4.50 -3.58 8.98
N GLU A 13 -5.07 -2.91 7.99
CA GLU A 13 -5.74 -3.55 6.87
C GLU A 13 -5.53 -2.72 5.61
N GLY A 14 -5.30 -3.40 4.49
CA GLY A 14 -5.09 -2.79 3.20
C GLY A 14 -5.75 -3.59 2.09
N TYR A 15 -6.43 -2.90 1.20
CA TYR A 15 -6.98 -3.43 -0.04
C TYR A 15 -6.15 -2.89 -1.19
N CYS A 16 -5.43 -3.79 -1.86
CA CYS A 16 -4.61 -3.45 -3.01
C CYS A 16 -5.30 -3.95 -4.28
N SER A 17 -5.49 -3.05 -5.24
CA SER A 17 -6.04 -3.35 -6.56
C SER A 17 -5.06 -2.89 -7.62
N LYS A 18 -4.70 -3.79 -8.54
CA LYS A 18 -3.89 -3.50 -9.71
C LYS A 18 -4.69 -3.68 -10.98
N PHE A 19 -4.58 -2.72 -11.88
CA PHE A 19 -5.29 -2.70 -13.15
C PHE A 19 -4.29 -2.60 -14.29
N ASP A 20 -4.34 -3.57 -15.20
CA ASP A 20 -3.68 -3.49 -16.49
C ASP A 20 -4.60 -2.76 -17.47
N LEU A 21 -4.09 -1.70 -18.10
CA LEU A 21 -4.88 -0.87 -19.00
C LEU A 21 -4.63 -1.27 -20.47
N PRO A 22 -5.63 -1.13 -21.37
CA PRO A 22 -5.46 -1.42 -22.80
C PRO A 22 -4.34 -0.62 -23.49
N SER A 23 -3.92 0.50 -22.90
CA SER A 23 -2.79 1.31 -23.39
C SER A 23 -1.41 0.71 -23.08
N GLY A 24 -1.35 -0.38 -22.30
CA GLY A 24 -0.13 -0.94 -21.72
C GLY A 24 0.40 -0.15 -20.51
N ALA A 25 -0.41 0.79 -19.99
CA ALA A 25 -0.17 1.44 -18.72
C ALA A 25 -0.80 0.62 -17.57
N HIS A 26 -0.46 0.95 -16.33
CA HIS A 26 -0.97 0.26 -15.15
C HIS A 26 -1.47 1.26 -14.11
N VAL A 27 -2.41 0.82 -13.27
CA VAL A 27 -2.84 1.55 -12.07
C VAL A 27 -2.64 0.66 -10.85
N ALA A 28 -2.04 1.22 -9.80
CA ALA A 28 -2.13 0.70 -8.44
C ALA A 28 -3.06 1.61 -7.63
N LEU A 29 -4.07 0.99 -7.00
CA LEU A 29 -4.94 1.62 -6.03
C LEU A 29 -4.80 0.88 -4.71
N ILE A 30 -4.47 1.59 -3.64
CA ILE A 30 -4.42 1.02 -2.30
C ILE A 30 -5.28 1.84 -1.36
N ILE A 31 -6.22 1.15 -0.70
CA ILE A 31 -7.09 1.69 0.35
C ILE A 31 -6.65 1.02 1.64
N CYS A 32 -6.07 1.77 2.59
CA CYS A 32 -5.56 1.16 3.82
C CYS A 32 -5.89 1.95 5.08
N SER A 33 -5.90 1.24 6.20
CA SER A 33 -6.13 1.78 7.54
C SER A 33 -5.12 1.23 8.54
N VAL A 34 -4.55 2.11 9.35
CA VAL A 34 -3.84 1.81 10.59
C VAL A 34 -4.53 2.61 11.70
N PRO A 35 -5.58 2.06 12.36
CA PRO A 35 -6.43 2.82 13.28
C PRO A 35 -5.66 3.48 14.43
N SER A 36 -4.56 2.88 14.86
CA SER A 36 -3.71 3.36 15.97
C SER A 36 -2.50 4.18 15.52
N ALA A 37 -2.47 4.67 14.27
CA ALA A 37 -1.35 5.47 13.77
C ALA A 37 -1.20 6.78 14.56
N THR A 38 0.04 7.09 14.97
CA THR A 38 0.36 8.28 15.77
C THR A 38 1.12 9.36 15.00
N SER A 39 1.78 8.99 13.90
CA SER A 39 2.65 9.88 13.11
C SER A 39 1.99 10.45 11.85
N LEU A 40 1.04 9.72 11.27
CA LEU A 40 0.27 10.09 10.09
C LEU A 40 -1.22 9.78 10.32
N PRO A 41 -2.14 10.39 9.56
CA PRO A 41 -3.55 10.07 9.66
C PRO A 41 -3.80 8.56 9.48
N PRO A 42 -4.78 7.98 10.18
CA PRO A 42 -4.97 6.53 10.23
C PRO A 42 -5.48 5.92 8.93
N HIS A 43 -5.94 6.72 7.97
CA HIS A 43 -6.55 6.24 6.73
C HIS A 43 -5.92 6.90 5.50
N MET A 44 -5.61 6.09 4.50
CA MET A 44 -4.99 6.53 3.26
C MET A 44 -5.63 5.85 2.05
N VAL A 45 -5.86 6.63 1.01
CA VAL A 45 -6.02 6.12 -0.36
C VAL A 45 -4.82 6.58 -1.17
N SER A 46 -4.09 5.63 -1.72
CA SER A 46 -2.99 5.91 -2.64
C SER A 46 -3.35 5.44 -4.04
N PHE A 47 -3.15 6.32 -5.01
CA PHE A 47 -3.43 6.10 -6.41
C PHE A 47 -2.15 6.37 -7.21
N THR A 48 -1.71 5.38 -7.96
CA THR A 48 -0.53 5.48 -8.81
C THR A 48 -0.85 5.01 -10.22
N TYR A 49 -0.57 5.86 -11.20
CA TYR A 49 -0.64 5.55 -12.62
C TYR A 49 0.77 5.45 -13.21
N TYR A 50 1.04 4.31 -13.81
CA TYR A 50 2.28 3.98 -14.49
C TYR A 50 2.04 4.00 -15.99
N PRO A 51 2.58 4.98 -16.73
CA PRO A 51 2.49 4.94 -18.18
C PRO A 51 3.28 3.74 -18.74
N ARG A 52 2.94 3.30 -19.94
CA ARG A 52 3.58 2.16 -20.62
C ARG A 52 5.11 2.26 -20.71
N ASN A 53 5.64 3.48 -20.87
CA ASN A 53 7.07 3.74 -20.94
C ASN A 53 7.75 3.86 -19.56
N GLY A 54 6.99 3.67 -18.47
CA GLY A 54 7.43 3.76 -17.09
C GLY A 54 7.63 5.17 -16.54
N PHE A 55 7.50 6.22 -17.37
CA PHE A 55 7.75 7.58 -16.91
C PHE A 55 7.10 8.69 -17.77
N PRO A 56 6.61 9.81 -17.18
CA PRO A 56 6.49 10.09 -15.75
C PRO A 56 5.36 9.33 -15.04
N ILE A 57 5.65 8.83 -13.85
CA ILE A 57 4.67 8.22 -12.94
C ILE A 57 3.81 9.33 -12.32
N PHE A 58 2.50 9.16 -12.33
CA PHE A 58 1.55 10.01 -11.62
C PHE A 58 1.15 9.30 -10.33
N GLN A 59 1.36 9.94 -9.18
CA GLN A 59 1.08 9.33 -7.88
C GLN A 59 0.48 10.35 -6.92
N ARG A 60 -0.57 9.95 -6.21
CA ARG A 60 -1.23 10.76 -5.19
C ARG A 60 -1.63 9.93 -4.00
N GLU A 61 -1.30 10.43 -2.82
CA GLU A 61 -1.82 9.94 -1.55
C GLU A 61 -2.84 10.93 -1.01
N HIS A 62 -3.98 10.40 -0.60
CA HIS A 62 -5.05 11.15 0.01
C HIS A 62 -5.28 10.60 1.40
N TRP A 63 -5.03 11.45 2.40
CA TRP A 63 -5.18 11.10 3.79
C TRP A 63 -6.55 11.56 4.27
N GLY A 64 -7.35 10.60 4.74
CA GLY A 64 -8.74 10.81 5.12
C GLY A 64 -8.97 10.66 6.62
N PRO A 65 -10.06 11.22 7.16
CA PRO A 65 -10.43 11.05 8.56
C PRO A 65 -11.04 9.68 8.86
N SER A 66 -11.64 9.01 7.86
CA SER A 66 -12.30 7.71 8.04
C SER A 66 -12.34 6.89 6.76
N ILE A 67 -12.27 5.56 6.94
CA ILE A 67 -12.71 4.55 5.98
C ILE A 67 -13.71 3.66 6.73
N GLU A 68 -14.98 3.78 6.40
CA GLU A 68 -16.04 2.95 6.98
C GLU A 68 -16.09 1.61 6.26
N ARG A 69 -16.31 0.54 7.03
CA ARG A 69 -16.44 -0.83 6.54
C ARG A 69 -17.87 -1.27 6.82
N ILE A 70 -18.66 -1.40 5.77
CA ILE A 70 -20.09 -1.68 5.88
C ILE A 70 -20.30 -3.09 5.37
N GLU A 71 -20.67 -4.01 6.24
CA GLU A 71 -21.20 -5.31 5.82
C GLU A 71 -22.66 -5.11 5.42
N THR A 72 -22.98 -5.34 4.15
CA THR A 72 -24.32 -5.08 3.59
C THR A 72 -25.18 -6.35 3.51
N SER A 73 -24.56 -7.53 3.63
CA SER A 73 -25.24 -8.83 3.67
C SER A 73 -24.41 -9.87 4.45
N PRO A 74 -25.04 -10.90 5.07
CA PRO A 74 -24.34 -12.04 5.66
C PRO A 74 -23.45 -12.82 4.68
N ASP A 75 -23.70 -12.69 3.38
CA ASP A 75 -22.97 -13.39 2.31
C ASP A 75 -21.64 -12.71 1.96
N HIS A 76 -20.97 -12.12 2.95
CA HIS A 76 -19.67 -11.46 2.80
C HIS A 76 -19.64 -10.30 1.80
N VAL A 77 -20.81 -9.69 1.57
CA VAL A 77 -20.96 -8.46 0.78
C VAL A 77 -20.54 -7.29 1.66
N PHE A 78 -19.64 -6.46 1.15
CA PHE A 78 -19.17 -5.32 1.91
C PHE A 78 -18.82 -4.12 1.05
N GLU A 79 -18.80 -2.96 1.71
CA GLU A 79 -18.38 -1.71 1.11
C GLU A 79 -17.32 -1.05 1.99
N LEU A 80 -16.32 -0.48 1.35
CA LEU A 80 -15.38 0.47 1.93
C LEU A 80 -15.82 1.86 1.52
N HIS A 81 -16.25 2.68 2.46
CA HIS A 81 -16.66 4.07 2.22
C HIS A 81 -15.54 5.00 2.66
N ILE A 82 -14.93 5.68 1.71
CA ILE A 82 -13.86 6.65 1.94
C ILE A 82 -14.49 8.03 1.97
N LEU A 83 -14.56 8.64 3.16
CA LEU A 83 -15.23 9.93 3.33
C LEU A 83 -14.63 11.01 2.44
N GLY A 84 -15.47 11.57 1.56
CA GLY A 84 -15.09 12.64 0.62
C GLY A 84 -14.42 12.15 -0.67
N MET A 85 -14.32 10.83 -0.90
CA MET A 85 -13.75 10.28 -2.14
C MET A 85 -14.68 9.29 -2.86
N GLY A 86 -15.46 8.50 -2.13
CA GLY A 86 -16.37 7.51 -2.72
C GLY A 86 -16.21 6.14 -2.09
N SER A 87 -16.35 5.05 -2.86
CA SER A 87 -16.36 3.69 -2.32
C SER A 87 -15.70 2.62 -3.19
N MET A 88 -15.40 1.51 -2.54
CA MET A 88 -15.17 0.21 -3.17
C MET A 88 -16.20 -0.76 -2.60
N ALA A 89 -16.91 -1.51 -3.43
CA ALA A 89 -17.91 -2.48 -2.97
C ALA A 89 -17.67 -3.86 -3.59
N VAL A 90 -17.98 -4.91 -2.84
CA VAL A 90 -17.83 -6.31 -3.25
C VAL A 90 -19.17 -6.98 -3.09
N ASP A 91 -19.72 -7.49 -4.20
CA ASP A 91 -21.01 -8.18 -4.27
C ASP A 91 -20.88 -9.68 -3.95
N THR A 92 -22.02 -10.33 -3.77
CA THR A 92 -22.20 -11.77 -3.50
C THR A 92 -21.49 -12.68 -4.50
N ASP A 93 -21.38 -12.25 -5.76
CA ASP A 93 -20.70 -12.99 -6.83
C ASP A 93 -19.21 -12.62 -6.94
N SER A 94 -18.66 -11.93 -5.93
CA SER A 94 -17.31 -11.36 -5.92
C SER A 94 -17.06 -10.30 -6.98
N THR A 95 -18.10 -9.74 -7.60
CA THR A 95 -17.97 -8.54 -8.41
C THR A 95 -17.51 -7.39 -7.53
N THR A 96 -16.34 -6.83 -7.85
CA THR A 96 -15.81 -5.64 -7.19
C THR A 96 -16.09 -4.41 -8.03
N THR A 97 -16.68 -3.40 -7.41
CA THR A 97 -16.94 -2.08 -7.99
C THR A 97 -16.12 -1.02 -7.29
N TYR A 98 -15.69 -0.02 -8.05
CA TYR A 98 -14.92 1.13 -7.60
C TYR A 98 -15.64 2.38 -8.10
N ASP A 99 -15.88 3.32 -7.20
CA ASP A 99 -16.33 4.68 -7.54
C ASP A 99 -15.55 5.63 -6.65
N LEU A 100 -14.38 6.08 -7.13
CA LEU A 100 -13.45 6.91 -6.37
C LEU A 100 -13.12 8.16 -7.17
N LYS A 101 -13.34 9.31 -6.56
CA LYS A 101 -13.14 10.61 -7.20
C LYS A 101 -12.50 11.62 -6.28
N CYS A 102 -11.52 12.33 -6.82
CA CYS A 102 -10.95 13.52 -6.20
C CYS A 102 -10.76 14.60 -7.27
N LYS A 103 -10.12 15.72 -6.89
CA LYS A 103 -9.85 16.83 -7.81
C LYS A 103 -8.86 16.45 -8.92
N GLU A 104 -7.95 15.51 -8.64
CA GLU A 104 -6.80 15.22 -9.51
C GLU A 104 -6.97 13.96 -10.36
N TRP A 105 -7.90 13.08 -9.98
CA TRP A 105 -8.21 11.85 -10.69
C TRP A 105 -9.60 11.32 -10.32
N SER A 106 -10.19 10.52 -11.19
CA SER A 106 -11.37 9.69 -10.90
C SER A 106 -11.23 8.30 -11.52
N LEU A 107 -11.62 7.29 -10.76
CA LEU A 107 -11.67 5.90 -11.19
C LEU A 107 -13.06 5.35 -10.88
N GLU A 108 -13.80 5.02 -11.94
CA GLU A 108 -14.97 4.17 -11.89
C GLU A 108 -14.58 2.81 -12.50
N GLY A 109 -14.88 1.71 -11.84
CA GLY A 109 -14.47 0.38 -12.29
C GLY A 109 -15.42 -0.71 -11.82
N MET A 110 -15.55 -1.77 -12.61
CA MET A 110 -16.33 -2.95 -12.23
C MET A 110 -15.70 -4.19 -12.85
N THR A 111 -15.41 -5.19 -12.03
CA THR A 111 -14.98 -6.50 -12.52
C THR A 111 -16.17 -7.20 -13.19
N ALA A 112 -15.96 -7.81 -14.36
CA ALA A 112 -17.01 -8.54 -15.06
C ALA A 112 -17.22 -9.96 -14.52
N SER A 113 -16.17 -10.54 -13.92
CA SER A 113 -16.19 -11.87 -13.31
C SER A 113 -15.09 -11.99 -12.27
N HIS A 114 -15.22 -12.97 -11.38
CA HIS A 114 -14.20 -13.30 -10.39
C HIS A 114 -13.22 -14.35 -10.93
N THR A 115 -11.92 -14.11 -10.78
CA THR A 115 -10.87 -15.11 -11.06
C THR A 115 -10.20 -15.53 -9.75
N PRO A 116 -10.67 -16.60 -9.10
CA PRO A 116 -10.13 -17.01 -7.80
C PRO A 116 -8.67 -17.43 -7.90
N TRP A 117 -8.00 -17.46 -6.75
CA TRP A 117 -6.63 -17.99 -6.62
C TRP A 117 -6.46 -19.42 -7.18
N ARG A 118 -7.40 -20.30 -6.83
CA ARG A 118 -7.58 -21.64 -7.38
C ARG A 118 -8.98 -22.14 -7.04
N GLU A 119 -9.52 -23.02 -7.86
CA GLU A 119 -10.72 -23.77 -7.50
C GLU A 119 -10.53 -24.49 -6.14
N GLY A 120 -11.46 -24.24 -5.21
CA GLY A 120 -11.44 -24.78 -3.85
C GLY A 120 -10.42 -24.15 -2.90
N LYS A 121 -9.73 -23.06 -3.29
CA LYS A 121 -8.78 -22.34 -2.42
C LYS A 121 -8.83 -20.84 -2.69
N ASN A 122 -9.48 -20.10 -1.79
CA ASN A 122 -9.80 -18.67 -1.97
C ASN A 122 -8.62 -17.72 -1.67
N THR A 123 -7.59 -18.19 -0.96
CA THR A 123 -6.41 -17.40 -0.59
C THR A 123 -5.16 -18.23 -0.79
N PRO A 124 -4.02 -17.64 -1.21
CA PRO A 124 -2.78 -18.37 -1.36
C PRO A 124 -2.33 -19.02 -0.04
N GLU A 125 -2.67 -18.44 1.11
CA GLU A 125 -2.39 -18.99 2.44
C GLU A 125 -3.03 -20.36 2.73
N GLY A 126 -4.15 -20.69 2.06
CA GLY A 126 -4.91 -21.90 2.35
C GLY A 126 -5.28 -22.00 3.82
N TRP A 127 -4.94 -23.11 4.48
CA TRP A 127 -5.29 -23.37 5.88
C TRP A 127 -4.56 -22.47 6.89
N LEU A 128 -3.46 -21.83 6.51
CA LEU A 128 -2.66 -20.99 7.41
C LEU A 128 -3.40 -19.75 7.90
N VAL A 129 -4.44 -19.34 7.18
CA VAL A 129 -5.32 -18.22 7.54
C VAL A 129 -6.05 -18.41 8.87
N GLY A 130 -6.19 -19.65 9.36
CA GLY A 130 -6.78 -19.93 10.67
C GLY A 130 -5.81 -19.75 11.84
N LEU A 131 -4.52 -19.48 11.57
CA LEU A 131 -3.50 -19.29 12.60
C LEU A 131 -3.41 -17.81 12.98
N PRO A 132 -3.04 -17.48 14.23
CA PRO A 132 -2.86 -16.09 14.68
C PRO A 132 -1.51 -15.53 14.18
N LEU A 133 -1.34 -15.42 12.87
CA LEU A 133 -0.14 -14.85 12.27
C LEU A 133 -0.19 -13.32 12.39
N PRO A 134 0.96 -12.65 12.55
CA PRO A 134 1.00 -11.19 12.66
C PRO A 134 0.59 -10.48 11.36
N LEU A 135 0.55 -11.20 10.24
CA LEU A 135 0.16 -10.68 8.94
C LEU A 135 -0.47 -11.81 8.12
N HIS A 136 -1.62 -11.51 7.52
CA HIS A 136 -2.30 -12.37 6.56
C HIS A 136 -2.36 -11.69 5.20
N TRP A 137 -2.03 -12.45 4.17
CA TRP A 137 -2.08 -12.04 2.78
C TRP A 137 -3.20 -12.78 2.06
N HIS A 138 -4.06 -12.01 1.40
CA HIS A 138 -5.18 -12.54 0.63
C HIS A 138 -5.09 -12.03 -0.80
N VAL A 139 -5.34 -12.93 -1.74
CA VAL A 139 -5.47 -12.60 -3.17
C VAL A 139 -6.92 -12.81 -3.52
N HIS A 140 -7.67 -11.71 -3.63
CA HIS A 140 -9.08 -11.78 -3.98
C HIS A 140 -9.26 -12.27 -5.41
N SER A 141 -8.57 -11.65 -6.37
CA SER A 141 -8.61 -12.06 -7.77
C SER A 141 -7.22 -12.02 -8.40
N LEU A 142 -6.94 -12.97 -9.29
CA LEU A 142 -5.67 -13.05 -10.02
C LEU A 142 -5.63 -12.12 -11.24
N CYS A 143 -6.71 -12.08 -12.02
CA CYS A 143 -6.77 -11.37 -13.31
C CYS A 143 -8.21 -11.19 -13.80
N SER A 144 -9.13 -10.80 -12.92
CA SER A 144 -10.52 -10.50 -13.32
C SER A 144 -10.57 -9.44 -14.43
N PRO A 145 -11.26 -9.71 -15.55
CA PRO A 145 -11.57 -8.67 -16.53
C PRO A 145 -12.38 -7.56 -15.87
N ALA A 146 -12.12 -6.30 -16.22
CA ALA A 146 -12.83 -5.17 -15.66
C ALA A 146 -13.18 -4.13 -16.73
N ALA A 147 -14.38 -3.56 -16.62
CA ALA A 147 -14.75 -2.33 -17.30
C ALA A 147 -14.37 -1.15 -16.41
N PHE A 148 -13.83 -0.08 -16.99
CA PHE A 148 -13.43 1.09 -16.20
C PHE A 148 -13.54 2.40 -16.97
N ARG A 149 -13.63 3.49 -16.20
CA ARG A 149 -13.52 4.87 -16.64
C ARG A 149 -12.48 5.55 -15.75
N LEU A 150 -11.35 5.92 -16.34
CA LEU A 150 -10.25 6.59 -15.65
C LEU A 150 -10.05 7.99 -16.22
N GLU A 151 -10.08 9.00 -15.36
CA GLU A 151 -9.73 10.37 -15.71
C GLU A 151 -8.57 10.84 -14.83
N ILE A 152 -7.50 11.33 -15.46
CA ILE A 152 -6.38 12.00 -14.78
C ILE A 152 -6.14 13.32 -15.52
N PRO A 153 -6.86 14.40 -15.18
CA PRO A 153 -6.81 15.67 -15.93
C PRO A 153 -5.41 16.30 -16.01
N SER A 154 -4.54 15.94 -15.07
CA SER A 154 -3.21 16.55 -14.89
C SER A 154 -2.09 15.90 -15.73
N ILE A 155 -2.38 14.99 -16.66
CA ILE A 155 -1.35 14.38 -17.52
C ILE A 155 -0.80 15.38 -18.57
N LYS A 156 0.11 16.23 -18.06
CA LYS A 156 1.38 16.78 -18.61
C LYS A 156 2.26 17.00 -17.36
N LEU A 157 3.05 16.00 -16.99
CA LEU A 157 3.30 15.68 -15.57
C LEU A 157 4.60 16.25 -14.95
N PRO A 158 4.56 16.69 -13.68
CA PRO A 158 5.66 16.58 -12.71
C PRO A 158 5.47 15.39 -11.74
N ARG A 159 6.58 14.94 -11.12
CA ARG A 159 6.72 13.72 -10.28
C ARG A 159 6.29 13.92 -8.82
N THR A 160 5.75 12.89 -8.19
CA THR A 160 5.68 12.70 -6.72
C THR A 160 5.68 11.20 -6.36
N ASN A 161 6.15 10.83 -5.16
CA ASN A 161 6.27 9.46 -4.63
C ASN A 161 5.72 9.37 -3.19
N SER A 162 4.95 8.33 -2.83
CA SER A 162 4.88 7.71 -1.48
C SER A 162 3.92 6.48 -1.37
N PHE A 163 4.34 5.45 -0.60
CA PHE A 163 3.67 4.17 -0.26
C PHE A 163 4.26 3.63 1.10
N PRO A 164 3.68 2.60 1.78
CA PRO A 164 3.85 2.25 3.19
C PRO A 164 5.10 1.41 3.50
N SER A 165 5.14 0.89 4.73
CA SER A 165 6.34 0.69 5.54
C SER A 165 7.30 -0.35 5.01
N SER A 166 6.83 -1.50 4.48
CA SER A 166 7.43 -2.26 3.37
C SER A 166 6.68 -3.58 3.00
N HIS A 167 6.95 -4.22 1.81
CA HIS A 167 6.56 -5.60 1.30
C HIS A 167 7.36 -6.00 0.06
N ILE A 168 7.65 -7.31 -0.14
CA ILE A 168 7.77 -7.82 -1.51
C ILE A 168 6.37 -8.15 -1.92
N TRP A 169 5.96 -7.54 -3.02
CA TRP A 169 4.86 -8.08 -3.75
C TRP A 169 5.16 -8.13 -5.23
N ILE A 170 4.97 -9.31 -5.81
CA ILE A 170 5.11 -9.56 -7.23
C ILE A 170 3.77 -10.05 -7.72
N GLN A 171 3.29 -9.43 -8.79
CA GLN A 171 2.21 -9.98 -9.59
C GLN A 171 2.60 -9.84 -11.06
N ALA A 172 2.52 -10.94 -11.80
CA ALA A 172 2.69 -10.89 -13.24
C ALA A 172 1.67 -11.82 -13.89
N HIS A 173 1.18 -11.41 -15.06
CA HIS A 173 0.24 -12.18 -15.84
C HIS A 173 0.63 -12.07 -17.32
N ASN A 174 0.53 -13.19 -18.03
CA ASN A 174 0.72 -13.26 -19.46
C ASN A 174 -0.58 -13.77 -20.08
N ALA A 175 -1.30 -12.86 -20.76
CA ALA A 175 -2.58 -13.17 -21.39
C ALA A 175 -2.45 -14.16 -22.55
N ASP A 176 -1.33 -14.15 -23.29
CA ASP A 176 -1.12 -15.01 -24.46
C ASP A 176 -0.97 -16.48 -24.05
N THR A 177 -0.27 -16.71 -22.94
CA THR A 177 -0.04 -18.06 -22.39
C THR A 177 -1.03 -18.44 -21.30
N ASN A 178 -1.91 -17.51 -20.90
CA ASN A 178 -2.83 -17.61 -19.76
C ASN A 178 -2.11 -18.10 -18.50
N SER A 179 -0.95 -17.51 -18.22
CA SER A 179 -0.12 -17.83 -17.07
C SER A 179 -0.03 -16.64 -16.13
N GLY A 180 0.22 -16.92 -14.86
CA GLY A 180 0.34 -15.89 -13.85
C GLY A 180 1.16 -16.33 -12.66
N ILE A 181 1.73 -15.34 -11.99
CA ILE A 181 2.49 -15.51 -10.77
C ILE A 181 2.07 -14.46 -9.77
N CYS A 182 1.96 -14.87 -8.52
CA CYS A 182 1.88 -13.98 -7.38
C CYS A 182 2.85 -14.44 -6.31
N LEU A 183 3.63 -13.50 -5.77
CA LEU A 183 4.50 -13.71 -4.63
C LEU A 183 4.23 -12.59 -3.63
N ALA A 184 3.97 -12.95 -2.38
CA ALA A 184 3.92 -12.02 -1.26
C ALA A 184 4.75 -12.61 -0.12
N GLY A 185 5.51 -11.80 0.60
CA GLY A 185 6.25 -12.30 1.75
C GLY A 185 7.34 -11.37 2.22
N ASP A 186 7.88 -11.67 3.39
CA ASP A 186 9.02 -10.99 4.00
C ASP A 186 9.49 -11.62 5.35
N LYS A 187 10.53 -11.03 5.94
CA LYS A 187 10.92 -11.02 7.35
C LYS A 187 9.79 -10.66 8.32
N ILE A 188 9.06 -11.69 8.75
CA ILE A 188 8.11 -11.64 9.86
C ILE A 188 8.79 -12.19 11.12
N MET A 189 8.87 -11.39 12.19
CA MET A 189 9.43 -11.81 13.49
C MET A 189 10.83 -12.44 13.43
N GLY A 190 11.72 -11.92 12.55
CA GLY A 190 13.07 -12.45 12.38
C GLY A 190 13.18 -13.69 11.47
N MET A 191 12.07 -14.12 10.86
CA MET A 191 12.00 -15.23 9.91
C MET A 191 11.57 -14.71 8.53
N HIS A 192 12.18 -15.15 7.45
CA HIS A 192 11.67 -14.83 6.11
C HIS A 192 10.57 -15.84 5.75
N ALA A 193 9.37 -15.37 5.48
CA ALA A 193 8.25 -16.20 5.05
C ALA A 193 7.67 -15.66 3.74
N PHE A 194 7.52 -16.54 2.76
CA PHE A 194 6.90 -16.22 1.48
C PHE A 194 5.70 -17.11 1.21
N ILE A 195 4.77 -16.55 0.46
CA ILE A 195 3.62 -17.20 -0.11
C ILE A 195 3.73 -16.97 -1.61
N LEU A 196 3.83 -18.06 -2.35
CA LEU A 196 3.99 -18.03 -3.80
C LEU A 196 2.94 -18.91 -4.44
N GLY A 197 2.35 -18.41 -5.52
CA GLY A 197 1.68 -19.25 -6.51
C GLY A 197 2.14 -18.95 -7.92
N TYR A 198 2.26 -20.03 -8.69
CA TYR A 198 2.43 -19.98 -10.13
C TYR A 198 1.30 -20.77 -10.81
N ARG A 199 0.76 -20.22 -11.89
CA ARG A 199 -0.37 -20.75 -12.65
C ARG A 199 -0.04 -20.71 -14.14
N SER A 200 -0.39 -21.78 -14.83
CA SER A 200 -0.45 -21.84 -16.28
C SER A 200 -1.38 -23.00 -16.69
N PRO A 201 -1.77 -23.15 -17.96
CA PRO A 201 -2.66 -24.23 -18.39
C PRO A 201 -2.17 -25.63 -18.04
N SER A 202 -0.85 -25.82 -17.87
CA SER A 202 -0.22 -27.10 -17.58
C SER A 202 0.30 -27.24 -16.14
N LEU A 203 0.33 -26.17 -15.34
CA LEU A 203 0.95 -26.18 -14.00
C LEU A 203 0.16 -25.32 -13.01
N SER A 204 -0.04 -25.83 -11.80
CA SER A 204 -0.67 -25.11 -10.69
C SER A 204 0.11 -25.40 -9.41
N ILE A 205 1.03 -24.50 -9.06
CA ILE A 205 2.00 -24.72 -7.97
C ILE A 205 1.76 -23.68 -6.88
N ASP A 206 1.68 -24.14 -5.62
CA ASP A 206 1.67 -23.30 -4.43
C ASP A 206 2.86 -23.66 -3.56
N LEU A 207 3.66 -22.66 -3.17
CA LEU A 207 4.74 -22.81 -2.20
C LEU A 207 4.41 -21.95 -0.98
N LEU A 208 4.20 -22.64 0.14
CA LEU A 208 3.80 -22.07 1.43
C LEU A 208 4.77 -22.50 2.53
N PRO A 209 4.78 -21.83 3.69
CA PRO A 209 5.41 -22.37 4.88
C PRO A 209 4.95 -23.84 5.15
N PRO A 210 5.89 -24.73 5.55
CA PRO A 210 7.27 -24.47 5.94
C PRO A 210 8.30 -24.44 4.77
N PHE A 211 7.89 -24.69 3.52
CA PHE A 211 8.81 -24.78 2.39
C PHE A 211 9.35 -23.41 1.96
N ALA A 212 8.51 -22.39 2.08
CA ALA A 212 8.86 -21.00 1.80
C ALA A 212 9.17 -20.22 3.11
N LEU A 213 9.87 -20.85 4.06
CA LEU A 213 10.22 -20.26 5.37
C LEU A 213 11.73 -20.37 5.62
N SER A 214 12.33 -19.29 6.14
CA SER A 214 13.69 -19.25 6.68
C SER A 214 13.65 -18.76 8.12
N CYS A 215 14.19 -19.55 9.06
CA CYS A 215 14.23 -19.21 10.47
C CYS A 215 15.70 -19.13 10.92
N LEU A 216 16.10 -18.00 11.52
CA LEU A 216 17.49 -17.75 11.97
C LEU A 216 18.53 -17.93 10.85
N GLY A 217 18.16 -17.61 9.60
CA GLY A 217 19.03 -17.78 8.43
C GLY A 217 19.13 -19.23 7.93
N ILE A 218 18.46 -20.18 8.58
CA ILE A 218 18.38 -21.57 8.14
C ILE A 218 17.07 -21.75 7.38
N SER A 219 17.19 -22.15 6.12
CA SER A 219 16.05 -22.62 5.36
C SER A 219 16.43 -23.88 4.57
N PRO A 220 15.84 -25.04 4.90
CA PRO A 220 16.16 -26.30 4.23
C PRO A 220 15.61 -26.36 2.80
N PHE A 221 14.65 -25.49 2.49
CA PHE A 221 13.85 -25.54 1.28
C PHE A 221 13.85 -24.24 0.50
N MET A 222 14.39 -23.16 1.04
CA MET A 222 14.45 -21.87 0.37
C MET A 222 15.84 -21.26 0.46
N SER A 223 16.25 -20.56 -0.58
CA SER A 223 17.41 -19.68 -0.55
C SER A 223 17.05 -18.33 -1.14
N THR A 224 17.49 -17.26 -0.49
CA THR A 224 17.27 -15.89 -0.96
C THR A 224 18.64 -15.22 -1.10
N ASP A 225 18.95 -14.71 -2.28
CA ASP A 225 20.17 -13.97 -2.59
C ASP A 225 19.82 -12.58 -3.11
N ILE A 226 20.38 -11.51 -2.57
CA ILE A 226 19.92 -10.14 -2.83
C ILE A 226 21.06 -9.32 -3.41
N ASP A 227 20.96 -9.02 -4.71
CA ASP A 227 21.92 -8.20 -5.44
C ASP A 227 21.43 -6.75 -5.54
N TYR A 228 21.83 -5.97 -4.53
CA TYR A 228 21.52 -4.55 -4.45
C TYR A 228 22.05 -3.73 -5.63
N GLY A 229 23.24 -4.06 -6.14
CA GLY A 229 23.88 -3.30 -7.21
C GLY A 229 23.09 -3.37 -8.51
N ASN A 230 22.52 -4.55 -8.79
CA ASN A 230 21.72 -4.81 -9.97
C ASN A 230 20.21 -4.70 -9.74
N ARG A 231 19.78 -4.35 -8.52
CA ARG A 231 18.35 -4.31 -8.10
C ARG A 231 17.63 -5.63 -8.40
N ALA A 232 18.36 -6.72 -8.24
CA ALA A 232 17.89 -8.07 -8.44
C ALA A 232 17.92 -8.80 -7.11
N VAL A 233 17.10 -9.82 -6.99
CA VAL A 233 17.24 -10.83 -5.94
C VAL A 233 17.05 -12.16 -6.63
N SER A 234 17.36 -13.26 -5.97
CA SER A 234 17.01 -14.61 -6.36
C SER A 234 16.32 -15.30 -5.18
N ILE A 235 15.12 -15.82 -5.37
CA ILE A 235 14.42 -16.68 -4.41
C ILE A 235 14.28 -18.06 -5.06
N THR A 236 14.99 -19.06 -4.52
CA THR A 236 14.72 -20.46 -4.85
C THR A 236 13.86 -21.05 -3.75
N VAL A 237 12.76 -21.72 -4.09
CA VAL A 237 11.95 -22.50 -3.15
C VAL A 237 11.75 -23.91 -3.70
N ASN A 238 11.96 -24.91 -2.85
CA ASN A 238 11.87 -26.34 -3.16
C ASN A 238 10.84 -26.99 -2.24
N ASN A 239 9.82 -27.64 -2.78
CA ASN A 239 9.08 -28.66 -2.03
C ASN A 239 9.65 -30.05 -2.40
N PHE A 240 9.02 -31.15 -1.97
CA PHE A 240 9.51 -32.51 -2.26
C PHE A 240 9.54 -32.86 -3.76
N TRP A 241 8.75 -32.16 -4.58
CA TRP A 241 8.42 -32.49 -5.97
C TRP A 241 8.76 -31.38 -6.96
N ASP A 242 8.65 -30.12 -6.52
CA ASP A 242 8.77 -28.92 -7.34
C ASP A 242 9.87 -27.99 -6.81
N ARG A 243 10.61 -27.39 -7.72
CA ARG A 243 11.53 -26.29 -7.44
C ARG A 243 11.15 -25.11 -8.31
N ILE A 244 11.07 -23.91 -7.72
CA ILE A 244 10.91 -22.67 -8.48
C ILE A 244 11.95 -21.64 -8.07
N GLN A 245 12.48 -20.92 -9.05
CA GLN A 245 13.42 -19.82 -8.89
C GLN A 245 12.80 -18.51 -9.39
N PHE A 246 12.97 -17.44 -8.62
CA PHE A 246 12.53 -16.07 -8.90
C PHE A 246 13.62 -15.10 -8.50
N GLY A 247 13.36 -13.80 -8.59
CA GLY A 247 13.97 -12.79 -7.74
C GLY A 247 12.92 -11.97 -7.00
N LEU A 248 13.32 -11.19 -5.99
CA LEU A 248 13.04 -9.74 -5.67
C LEU A 248 13.08 -9.45 -4.08
N GLY A 249 13.22 -8.21 -3.47
CA GLY A 249 13.44 -7.79 -2.00
C GLY A 249 12.32 -6.98 -1.17
N SER A 250 12.43 -6.60 0.16
CA SER A 250 11.29 -6.73 1.19
C SER A 250 11.15 -5.89 2.59
N PRO A 251 10.16 -6.08 3.54
CA PRO A 251 9.82 -5.22 4.79
C PRO A 251 10.17 -5.22 6.32
N PHE A 252 9.42 -4.34 7.12
CA PHE A 252 9.40 -4.04 8.60
C PHE A 252 8.02 -3.71 9.30
N LEU A 253 8.03 -3.66 10.66
CA LEU A 253 6.91 -3.75 11.63
C LEU A 253 6.42 -2.39 12.23
N GLU A 254 7.19 -1.31 12.16
CA GLU A 254 7.06 -0.14 13.05
C GLU A 254 6.15 1.02 12.58
N GLY A 255 5.43 0.86 11.47
CA GLY A 255 4.44 1.84 10.97
C GLY A 255 4.86 2.64 9.73
N HIS A 256 3.99 3.54 9.25
CA HIS A 256 4.17 4.24 7.97
C HIS A 256 5.38 5.20 7.97
N MET A 257 6.32 5.00 7.04
CA MET A 257 7.46 5.90 6.80
C MET A 257 7.41 6.48 5.38
N ARG A 258 7.71 7.78 5.22
CA ARG A 258 7.75 8.44 3.91
C ARG A 258 9.02 8.09 3.14
N ASN A 259 8.92 7.94 1.81
CA ASN A 259 10.06 7.76 0.88
C ASN A 259 10.94 6.52 1.13
N PHE A 260 10.31 5.37 1.42
CA PHE A 260 11.03 4.13 1.75
C PHE A 260 10.63 2.93 0.85
N CYS A 261 9.85 3.18 -0.20
CA CYS A 261 9.34 2.23 -1.18
C CYS A 261 9.74 2.62 -2.62
N THR A 262 9.98 1.63 -3.48
CA THR A 262 10.10 1.74 -4.94
C THR A 262 9.27 0.62 -5.56
N GLU A 263 8.31 1.00 -6.39
CA GLU A 263 7.50 0.08 -7.17
C GLU A 263 7.85 0.22 -8.66
N SER A 264 7.82 -0.88 -9.39
CA SER A 264 8.05 -0.97 -10.83
C SER A 264 6.97 -1.83 -11.46
N PHE A 265 6.36 -1.34 -12.54
CA PHE A 265 5.48 -2.11 -13.40
C PHE A 265 6.16 -2.54 -14.70
N LEU A 266 7.48 -2.36 -14.76
CA LEU A 266 8.31 -2.76 -15.88
C LEU A 266 9.30 -3.84 -15.47
N ALA A 267 9.02 -4.54 -14.36
CA ALA A 267 9.88 -5.62 -13.94
C ALA A 267 9.80 -6.76 -14.95
N VAL A 268 10.91 -7.49 -15.02
CA VAL A 268 10.97 -8.75 -15.73
C VAL A 268 11.00 -9.83 -14.66
N VAL A 269 10.04 -10.75 -14.72
CA VAL A 269 10.02 -11.92 -13.84
C VAL A 269 10.27 -13.14 -14.69
N GLU A 270 11.36 -13.85 -14.41
CA GLU A 270 11.64 -15.15 -15.01
C GLU A 270 11.28 -16.23 -14.00
N VAL A 271 10.54 -17.22 -14.48
CA VAL A 271 10.05 -18.35 -13.70
C VAL A 271 10.59 -19.60 -14.32
N GLU A 272 11.35 -20.38 -13.54
CA GLU A 272 11.81 -21.71 -13.94
C GLU A 272 11.23 -22.74 -12.98
N ALA A 273 10.36 -23.62 -13.49
CA ALA A 273 9.75 -24.71 -12.75
C ALA A 273 10.44 -26.03 -13.10
N PHE A 274 10.82 -26.78 -12.07
CA PHE A 274 11.47 -28.09 -12.20
C PHE A 274 10.66 -29.16 -11.47
N GLU A 275 10.63 -30.36 -12.03
CA GLU A 275 10.03 -31.57 -11.43
C GLU A 275 11.15 -32.55 -11.06
N ARG A 276 11.00 -33.20 -9.90
CA ARG A 276 11.95 -34.26 -9.49
C ARG A 276 11.71 -35.56 -10.27
N ARG A 277 12.75 -36.05 -10.96
CA ARG A 277 12.79 -37.38 -11.59
C ARG A 277 13.91 -38.21 -11.00
N LEU A 278 13.55 -39.24 -10.23
CA LEU A 278 14.49 -40.09 -9.47
C LEU A 278 15.41 -39.23 -8.58
N TRP A 279 16.68 -39.11 -8.98
CA TRP A 279 17.75 -38.40 -8.27
C TRP A 279 18.13 -37.06 -8.93
N SER A 280 17.41 -36.64 -9.97
CA SER A 280 17.71 -35.41 -10.73
C SER A 280 16.49 -34.49 -10.83
N TRP A 281 16.74 -33.20 -10.95
CA TRP A 281 15.72 -32.21 -11.28
C TRP A 281 15.67 -32.02 -12.79
N LYS A 282 14.48 -32.05 -13.38
CA LYS A 282 14.27 -31.77 -14.80
C LYS A 282 13.43 -30.50 -14.93
N GLU A 283 13.92 -29.53 -15.71
CA GLU A 283 13.11 -28.36 -16.05
C GLU A 283 11.87 -28.81 -16.80
N VAL A 284 10.70 -28.42 -16.31
CA VAL A 284 9.40 -28.73 -16.93
C VAL A 284 8.77 -27.49 -17.55
N LYS A 285 9.12 -26.29 -17.07
CA LYS A 285 8.68 -25.03 -17.68
C LYS A 285 9.64 -23.89 -17.37
N ARG A 286 9.81 -23.01 -18.34
CA ARG A 286 10.45 -21.71 -18.19
C ARG A 286 9.58 -20.66 -18.85
N GLU A 287 9.35 -19.56 -18.14
CA GLU A 287 8.48 -18.50 -18.61
C GLU A 287 9.01 -17.15 -18.17
N ARG A 288 8.87 -16.16 -19.05
CA ARG A 288 9.31 -14.79 -18.80
C ARG A 288 8.10 -13.88 -18.89
N PHE A 289 7.87 -13.13 -17.84
CA PHE A 289 6.86 -12.10 -17.75
C PHE A 289 7.54 -10.74 -17.90
N GLU A 290 7.02 -9.92 -18.81
CA GLU A 290 7.45 -8.54 -19.00
C GLU A 290 6.33 -7.61 -18.54
N GLY A 291 6.69 -6.42 -18.04
CA GLY A 291 5.69 -5.53 -17.45
C GLY A 291 5.15 -6.04 -16.12
N ALA A 292 5.93 -6.85 -15.41
CA ALA A 292 5.53 -7.39 -14.12
C ALA A 292 5.44 -6.27 -13.08
N SER A 293 4.43 -6.39 -12.22
CA SER A 293 4.27 -5.55 -11.05
C SER A 293 5.20 -6.03 -9.96
N LEU A 294 6.00 -5.11 -9.45
CA LEU A 294 7.03 -5.35 -8.47
C LEU A 294 7.05 -4.23 -7.47
N GLU A 295 6.76 -4.52 -6.21
CA GLU A 295 6.88 -3.55 -5.14
C GLU A 295 7.98 -3.96 -4.16
N PHE A 296 8.83 -2.99 -3.81
CA PHE A 296 9.90 -3.09 -2.83
C PHE A 296 9.89 -1.93 -1.89
N ALA A 297 10.13 -2.17 -0.61
CA ALA A 297 10.31 -1.11 0.35
C ALA A 297 11.23 -1.58 1.46
N GLY A 298 11.65 -0.72 2.39
CA GLY A 298 12.31 -1.18 3.61
C GLY A 298 13.84 -1.02 3.66
N GLY A 299 14.45 -1.64 4.68
CA GLY A 299 15.90 -1.71 4.99
C GLY A 299 16.80 -2.38 3.94
N TYR A 300 16.28 -2.57 2.73
CA TYR A 300 17.01 -2.99 1.53
C TYR A 300 17.67 -1.78 0.83
N PHE A 301 17.54 -0.57 1.39
CA PHE A 301 18.27 0.62 0.98
C PHE A 301 19.39 0.96 1.98
N PRO A 302 20.68 0.69 1.66
CA PRO A 302 21.79 1.07 2.53
C PRO A 302 22.04 2.59 2.60
N GLU A 303 21.54 3.40 1.65
CA GLU A 303 21.98 4.79 1.47
C GLU A 303 21.28 5.87 2.33
N ARG A 304 20.49 5.55 3.36
CA ARG A 304 19.82 6.61 4.15
C ARG A 304 20.06 6.65 5.65
N VAL A 305 20.98 5.85 6.19
CA VAL A 305 21.35 5.97 7.61
C VAL A 305 22.43 7.04 7.87
N GLU A 306 23.07 7.66 6.86
CA GLU A 306 24.29 8.47 7.15
C GLU A 306 24.35 9.96 6.72
N LYS A 307 23.31 10.59 6.16
CA LYS A 307 23.44 12.03 5.76
C LYS A 307 22.50 13.04 6.43
N GLU A 308 21.28 12.70 6.82
CA GLU A 308 20.39 13.69 7.44
C GLU A 308 20.61 13.86 8.95
N ASP A 309 21.03 12.82 9.67
CA ASP A 309 21.20 12.90 11.13
C ASP A 309 22.43 13.71 11.57
N ARG A 310 23.51 13.70 10.79
CA ARG A 310 24.69 14.54 11.08
C ARG A 310 24.45 16.02 10.73
N ALA A 311 23.74 16.30 9.64
CA ALA A 311 23.43 17.67 9.23
C ALA A 311 22.38 18.30 10.15
N SER A 312 21.39 17.52 10.59
CA SER A 312 20.33 17.98 11.50
C SER A 312 20.84 18.11 12.94
N SER A 313 21.63 17.14 13.43
CA SER A 313 22.26 17.28 14.76
C SER A 313 23.23 18.45 14.83
N SER A 314 24.02 18.70 13.78
CA SER A 314 24.95 19.85 13.78
C SER A 314 24.22 21.20 13.66
N ARG A 315 23.10 21.27 12.93
CA ARG A 315 22.24 22.47 12.91
C ARG A 315 21.56 22.69 14.26
N ILE A 316 20.96 21.66 14.85
CA ILE A 316 20.28 21.75 16.15
C ILE A 316 21.27 22.12 17.25
N GLN A 317 22.47 21.53 17.26
CA GLN A 317 23.52 21.88 18.22
C GLN A 317 24.02 23.32 18.03
N ARG A 318 24.11 23.81 16.78
CA ARG A 318 24.49 25.20 16.51
C ARG A 318 23.41 26.17 16.99
N THR A 319 22.14 25.93 16.66
CA THR A 319 21.01 26.77 17.08
C THR A 319 20.81 26.75 18.60
N ALA A 320 20.98 25.60 19.26
CA ALA A 320 20.89 25.51 20.71
C ALA A 320 22.02 26.30 21.40
N ARG A 321 23.21 26.31 20.82
CA ARG A 321 24.34 27.09 21.33
C ARG A 321 24.11 28.60 21.16
N GLU A 322 23.65 29.03 20.00
CA GLU A 322 23.31 30.44 19.72
C GLU A 322 22.24 30.96 20.69
N LEU A 323 21.17 30.18 20.92
CA LEU A 323 20.11 30.53 21.88
C LEU A 323 20.61 30.60 23.33
N ASN A 324 21.57 29.75 23.71
CA ASN A 324 22.13 29.78 25.05
C ASN A 324 23.06 31.00 25.26
N GLU A 325 23.83 31.36 24.24
CA GLU A 325 24.68 32.56 24.25
C GLU A 325 23.83 33.85 24.29
N GLU A 326 22.71 33.91 23.56
CA GLU A 326 21.75 35.03 23.64
C GLU A 326 21.09 35.14 25.02
N ASN A 327 20.66 34.02 25.61
CA ASN A 327 20.06 34.01 26.94
C ASN A 327 21.04 34.42 28.05
N GLU A 328 22.31 34.00 27.96
CA GLU A 328 23.34 34.47 28.90
C GLU A 328 23.60 35.97 28.76
N LYS A 329 23.61 36.49 27.53
CA LYS A 329 23.78 37.92 27.28
C LYS A 329 22.60 38.72 27.85
N ALA A 330 21.37 38.28 27.60
CA ALA A 330 20.17 38.90 28.15
C ALA A 330 20.13 38.86 29.69
N ARG A 331 20.61 37.78 30.31
CA ARG A 331 20.74 37.69 31.78
C ARG A 331 21.76 38.69 32.34
N LYS A 332 22.89 38.86 31.67
CA LYS A 332 23.93 39.82 32.09
C LYS A 332 23.47 41.27 31.90
N GLU A 333 22.70 41.55 30.86
CA GLU A 333 22.15 42.88 30.59
C GLU A 333 20.95 43.20 31.50
N GLY A 334 20.10 42.22 31.83
CA GLY A 334 18.96 42.39 32.74
C GLY A 334 19.35 42.56 34.22
N PHE A 335 20.50 42.03 34.64
CA PHE A 335 21.02 42.25 36.00
C PHE A 335 21.61 43.66 36.19
N ALA A 336 21.91 44.38 35.11
CA ALA A 336 22.44 45.74 35.18
C ALA A 336 21.35 46.81 35.32
N SER A 337 20.07 46.49 35.13
CA SER A 337 18.99 47.50 35.08
C SER A 337 18.00 47.48 36.24
N SER A 338 18.14 46.62 37.25
CA SER A 338 17.23 46.57 38.41
C SER A 338 17.87 47.09 39.71
N SER A 339 18.35 48.33 39.68
CA SER A 339 18.52 49.13 40.90
C SER A 339 17.97 50.54 40.64
N GLY A 340 16.68 50.73 40.84
CA GLY A 340 16.03 52.00 40.52
C GLY A 340 14.55 52.09 40.86
N SER A 341 14.29 52.52 42.09
CA SER A 341 13.13 53.26 42.60
C SER A 341 11.71 52.70 42.50
N ALA A 342 11.08 52.79 43.67
CA ALA A 342 9.67 52.64 43.95
C ALA A 342 8.76 53.66 43.23
N ASP A 343 7.48 53.28 43.21
CA ASP A 343 6.33 54.09 43.64
C ASP A 343 5.24 54.29 42.60
N ARG A 344 4.01 54.25 43.13
CA ARG A 344 2.71 54.67 42.59
C ARG A 344 1.74 53.65 41.98
N SER A 345 0.56 53.75 42.59
CA SER A 345 -0.77 53.28 42.25
C SER A 345 -1.24 53.75 40.87
N ASP A 346 -2.14 52.98 40.24
CA ASP A 346 -3.54 53.41 40.05
C ASP A 346 -4.37 52.30 39.38
N THR A 347 -5.55 52.09 39.95
CA THR A 347 -6.73 51.42 39.40
C THR A 347 -7.20 52.03 38.08
N VAL A 348 -7.68 51.22 37.12
CA VAL A 348 -8.95 51.43 36.36
C VAL A 348 -9.33 50.16 35.56
N SER A 349 -10.63 49.89 35.57
CA SER A 349 -11.40 48.78 35.00
C SER A 349 -11.83 49.01 33.54
N LEU A 350 -11.89 47.95 32.73
CA LEU A 350 -12.70 47.80 31.50
C LEU A 350 -13.03 46.29 31.38
N GLY A 351 -14.24 45.79 31.15
CA GLY A 351 -15.38 46.33 30.43
C GLY A 351 -15.76 45.30 29.34
N VAL A 352 -16.50 44.25 29.72
CA VAL A 352 -16.97 43.16 28.84
C VAL A 352 -18.12 43.65 27.96
N SER A 353 -18.10 43.35 26.66
CA SER A 353 -19.32 43.27 25.84
C SER A 353 -19.19 42.22 24.73
N LYS A 354 -20.26 41.45 24.57
CA LYS A 354 -20.54 40.40 23.57
C LYS A 354 -22.05 40.49 23.23
N PRO A 355 -22.57 39.74 22.25
CA PRO A 355 -22.77 40.12 20.85
C PRO A 355 -24.25 40.40 20.50
N ARG A 356 -24.51 40.87 19.26
CA ARG A 356 -25.86 40.88 18.66
C ARG A 356 -25.82 40.28 17.24
N ASP A 357 -26.61 39.23 17.08
CA ASP A 357 -27.37 38.84 15.87
C ASP A 357 -28.85 38.78 16.34
N PRO A 358 -29.90 38.89 15.48
CA PRO A 358 -30.04 38.16 14.21
C PRO A 358 -30.85 38.87 13.11
N LYS A 359 -30.93 38.27 11.90
CA LYS A 359 -32.21 38.14 11.16
C LYS A 359 -32.15 37.20 9.95
N THR A 360 -33.25 36.47 9.83
CA THR A 360 -33.73 35.45 8.90
C THR A 360 -34.43 36.02 7.67
N VAL A 361 -34.35 35.36 6.50
CA VAL A 361 -35.30 35.32 5.36
C VAL A 361 -35.02 33.99 4.59
N SER A 362 -35.87 32.95 4.57
CA SER A 362 -37.03 32.65 3.67
C SER A 362 -36.68 32.66 2.16
N LYS A 363 -37.14 31.83 1.21
CA LYS A 363 -37.89 30.56 1.04
C LYS A 363 -37.76 30.17 -0.46
N ASP A 364 -38.32 29.00 -0.82
CA ASP A 364 -38.76 28.49 -2.16
C ASP A 364 -37.79 27.53 -2.89
N LYS A 365 -38.11 26.22 -2.98
CA LYS A 365 -39.11 25.50 -3.82
C LYS A 365 -38.78 25.50 -5.32
N ASN A 366 -38.35 24.34 -5.84
CA ASN A 366 -39.06 23.65 -6.93
C ASN A 366 -38.53 22.25 -7.22
N ASN A 367 -39.49 21.33 -7.35
CA ASN A 367 -39.39 19.97 -7.89
C ASN A 367 -39.06 19.99 -9.40
N ARG A 368 -38.36 18.95 -9.87
CA ARG A 368 -38.81 18.15 -11.02
C ARG A 368 -38.05 16.82 -11.13
N GLU A 369 -38.82 15.75 -11.08
CA GLU A 369 -38.46 14.38 -11.44
C GLU A 369 -38.21 14.26 -12.96
N SER A 370 -37.30 13.36 -13.34
CA SER A 370 -37.21 12.81 -14.69
C SER A 370 -36.83 11.33 -14.62
N ALA A 371 -37.72 10.48 -15.14
CA ALA A 371 -37.56 9.04 -15.30
C ALA A 371 -36.68 8.69 -16.51
N PRO A 372 -36.16 7.44 -16.62
CA PRO A 372 -35.09 7.09 -17.57
C PRO A 372 -35.60 6.56 -18.92
N VAL A 373 -34.80 6.80 -19.96
CA VAL A 373 -34.95 6.25 -21.31
C VAL A 373 -34.12 4.97 -21.43
N ARG A 374 -34.76 3.86 -21.86
CA ARG A 374 -34.09 2.64 -22.32
C ARG A 374 -33.60 2.83 -23.75
N ALA A 375 -32.40 2.33 -24.05
CA ALA A 375 -31.92 2.10 -25.42
C ALA A 375 -31.56 0.62 -25.60
N SER A 376 -31.77 0.19 -26.84
CA SER A 376 -31.76 -1.16 -27.41
C SER A 376 -30.36 -1.71 -27.67
#